data_AF-A0A1X9ZMS7-F1
#
_entry.id   AF-A0A1X9ZMS7-F1
#
_cell.length_a   1.000
_cell.length_b   1.000
_cell.length_c   1.000
_cell.angle_alpha   90.00
_cell.angle_beta   90.00
_cell.angle_gamma   90.00
#
_symmetry.space_group_name_H-M   'P 1'
#
loop_
_entity.id
_entity.type
_entity.pdbx_description
1 polymer ?
#
loop_
_entity_poly.entity_id
_entity_poly.type
_entity_poly.pdbx_seq_one_letter_code
_entity_poly.pdbx_strand_id
1 'polypeptide(L)'
;NEENILHPDGSDDVTDKEEDGEVLEGQNESPKKSAEPKVHAQEAESKESLKLKAANAKKDAEEAAKAAQSAKDSTLNALEKVKVPTELNKAKEFAEAAAAEAKNQENLAIAAEKAAQEMEVNEDLQNLKTEVEKAEKAAKKAKQLEIKVQIAEQAAKAQVAKTEAEKAQKDATAAKEVAIKETDKLNSQNATKAVTTATEQEEETKKEAKTASENADKAAKGAQEEVEKEIKDESKEKL
;
A
#
# COMPACT_ATOMS: atom_id res chain seq x y z
N ASN A 1 -36.40 -55.66 -52.95
CA ASN A 1 -36.54 -55.33 -51.52
C ASN A 1 -36.94 -53.88 -51.42
N GLU A 2 -38.16 -53.55 -51.85
CA GLU A 2 -39.46 -53.79 -51.19
C GLU A 2 -39.91 -52.49 -50.51
N GLU A 3 -40.68 -51.75 -51.31
CA GLU A 3 -41.76 -50.87 -50.88
C GLU A 3 -42.89 -51.70 -50.25
N ASN A 4 -43.61 -51.16 -49.26
CA ASN A 4 -45.08 -50.96 -49.26
C ASN A 4 -45.55 -50.59 -47.83
N ILE A 5 -46.07 -49.39 -47.59
CA ILE A 5 -47.50 -48.96 -47.65
C ILE A 5 -48.42 -49.75 -46.69
N LEU A 6 -49.10 -49.02 -45.79
CA LEU A 6 -50.58 -49.03 -45.64
C LEU A 6 -51.07 -48.06 -44.54
N HIS A 7 -51.90 -47.11 -44.97
CA HIS A 7 -52.92 -46.40 -44.16
C HIS A 7 -54.10 -47.36 -43.84
N PRO A 8 -55.05 -47.03 -42.95
CA PRO A 8 -56.24 -46.26 -43.37
C PRO A 8 -56.88 -45.32 -42.32
N ASP A 9 -57.52 -44.25 -42.84
CA ASP A 9 -58.86 -43.68 -42.58
C ASP A 9 -59.35 -43.41 -41.14
N GLY A 10 -60.03 -42.31 -40.81
CA GLY A 10 -60.58 -41.23 -41.65
C GLY A 10 -61.61 -40.36 -40.90
N SER A 11 -61.98 -39.23 -41.53
CA SER A 11 -63.18 -38.38 -41.34
C SER A 11 -63.32 -37.67 -39.98
N ASP A 12 -63.98 -36.53 -39.80
CA ASP A 12 -64.65 -35.49 -40.61
C ASP A 12 -64.91 -34.38 -39.55
N ASP A 13 -64.60 -33.11 -39.79
CA ASP A 13 -65.49 -32.09 -40.36
C ASP A 13 -66.18 -31.22 -39.28
N VAL A 14 -66.07 -29.91 -39.52
CA VAL A 14 -66.86 -28.73 -39.07
C VAL A 14 -67.37 -28.48 -37.63
N THR A 15 -67.33 -27.16 -37.34
CA THR A 15 -68.34 -26.30 -36.69
C THR A 15 -68.39 -26.10 -35.17
N ASP A 16 -68.16 -24.83 -34.82
CA ASP A 16 -68.95 -23.91 -33.98
C ASP A 16 -69.32 -24.21 -32.51
N LYS A 17 -69.29 -23.09 -31.76
CA LYS A 17 -69.94 -22.73 -30.48
C LYS A 17 -69.00 -22.71 -29.28
N GLU A 18 -68.70 -21.52 -28.74
CA GLU A 18 -69.53 -20.80 -27.75
C GLU A 18 -69.94 -21.74 -26.61
N GLU A 19 -69.35 -21.57 -25.43
CA GLU A 19 -70.12 -21.06 -24.30
C GLU A 19 -69.24 -20.80 -23.09
N ASP A 20 -69.62 -19.74 -22.40
CA ASP A 20 -69.14 -19.28 -21.12
C ASP A 20 -69.14 -20.37 -20.04
N GLY A 21 -68.11 -20.33 -19.21
CA GLY A 21 -68.00 -21.09 -17.97
C GLY A 21 -67.48 -20.18 -16.87
N GLU A 22 -68.26 -19.15 -16.58
CA GLU A 22 -68.07 -18.26 -15.46
C GLU A 22 -68.18 -19.05 -14.13
N VAL A 23 -67.23 -18.76 -13.22
CA VAL A 23 -67.34 -18.80 -11.75
C VAL A 23 -67.43 -20.16 -11.00
N LEU A 24 -66.43 -20.47 -10.15
CA LEU A 24 -66.47 -20.30 -8.69
C LEU A 24 -65.42 -21.16 -7.95
N GLU A 25 -64.60 -20.43 -7.18
CA GLU A 25 -64.15 -20.72 -5.82
C GLU A 25 -63.85 -22.17 -5.39
N GLY A 26 -62.57 -22.43 -5.12
CA GLY A 26 -62.10 -23.57 -4.33
C GLY A 26 -60.73 -23.27 -3.72
N GLN A 27 -60.73 -22.96 -2.43
CA GLN A 27 -59.60 -22.55 -1.60
C GLN A 27 -58.41 -23.54 -1.55
N ASN A 28 -57.25 -22.93 -1.30
CA ASN A 28 -56.07 -23.40 -0.58
C ASN A 28 -55.16 -24.43 -1.27
N GLU A 29 -53.94 -24.01 -1.64
CA GLU A 29 -52.70 -24.48 -0.99
C GLU A 29 -51.41 -23.82 -1.56
N SER A 30 -50.64 -23.21 -0.65
CA SER A 30 -49.19 -22.95 -0.68
C SER A 30 -48.59 -21.89 -1.63
N PRO A 31 -47.73 -20.98 -1.11
CA PRO A 31 -47.06 -19.95 -1.91
C PRO A 31 -45.86 -20.56 -2.65
N LYS A 32 -45.88 -20.60 -3.97
CA LYS A 32 -44.69 -20.96 -4.75
C LYS A 32 -44.21 -19.81 -5.61
N LYS A 33 -43.10 -19.25 -5.11
CA LYS A 33 -42.06 -18.51 -5.80
C LYS A 33 -42.48 -17.14 -6.34
N SER A 34 -42.47 -16.16 -5.43
CA SER A 34 -41.99 -14.84 -5.79
C SER A 34 -40.63 -15.02 -6.46
N ALA A 35 -40.56 -14.80 -7.77
CA ALA A 35 -39.32 -14.51 -8.43
C ALA A 35 -38.79 -13.23 -7.79
N GLU A 36 -37.86 -13.35 -6.84
CA GLU A 36 -37.06 -12.21 -6.43
C GLU A 36 -36.38 -11.69 -7.69
N PRO A 37 -36.65 -10.45 -8.12
CA PRO A 37 -35.80 -9.84 -9.13
C PRO A 37 -34.42 -9.78 -8.51
N LYS A 38 -33.49 -10.55 -9.06
CA LYS A 38 -32.06 -10.47 -8.75
C LYS A 38 -31.55 -9.15 -9.30
N VAL A 39 -31.94 -8.05 -8.65
CA VAL A 39 -31.33 -6.75 -8.85
C VAL A 39 -29.90 -6.89 -8.38
N HIS A 40 -28.98 -7.05 -9.32
CA HIS A 40 -27.66 -6.46 -9.09
C HIS A 40 -27.93 -4.97 -9.05
N ALA A 41 -28.29 -4.47 -7.86
CA ALA A 41 -28.26 -3.05 -7.57
C ALA A 41 -26.78 -2.67 -7.62
N GLN A 42 -26.28 -2.46 -8.84
CA GLN A 42 -25.22 -1.50 -9.05
C GLN A 42 -25.79 -0.21 -8.46
N GLU A 43 -25.35 0.16 -7.25
CA GLU A 43 -25.75 1.41 -6.64
C GLU A 43 -25.57 2.49 -7.71
N ALA A 44 -26.67 3.12 -8.11
CA ALA A 44 -26.59 4.23 -9.02
C ALA A 44 -25.78 5.30 -8.30
N GLU A 45 -24.51 5.47 -8.68
CA GLU A 45 -23.63 6.47 -8.10
C GLU A 45 -24.32 7.83 -8.17
N SER A 46 -24.81 8.28 -7.02
CA SER A 46 -25.39 9.60 -6.87
C SER A 46 -24.28 10.66 -6.95
N LYS A 47 -24.65 11.88 -7.34
CA LYS A 47 -23.71 13.00 -7.34
C LYS A 47 -23.13 13.26 -5.96
N GLU A 48 -23.94 13.11 -4.92
CA GLU A 48 -23.53 13.31 -3.54
C GLU A 48 -22.52 12.24 -3.09
N SER A 49 -22.73 10.96 -3.47
CA SER A 49 -21.74 9.91 -3.24
C SER A 49 -20.44 10.15 -4.00
N LEU A 50 -20.49 10.68 -5.22
CA LEU A 50 -19.31 11.03 -6.00
C LEU A 50 -18.52 12.19 -5.36
N LYS A 51 -19.20 13.27 -4.94
CA LYS A 51 -18.59 14.39 -4.22
C LYS A 51 -17.96 13.93 -2.90
N LEU A 52 -18.62 13.04 -2.16
CA LEU A 52 -18.07 12.43 -0.95
C LEU A 52 -16.81 11.60 -1.25
N LYS A 53 -16.80 10.86 -2.36
CA LYS A 53 -15.63 10.08 -2.80
C LYS A 53 -14.44 10.98 -3.11
N ALA A 54 -14.65 12.10 -3.80
CA ALA A 54 -13.60 13.09 -4.04
C ALA A 54 -13.08 13.72 -2.73
N ALA A 55 -13.98 14.05 -1.79
CA ALA A 55 -13.60 14.56 -0.47
C ALA A 55 -12.73 13.58 0.33
N ASN A 56 -13.09 12.29 0.32
CA ASN A 56 -12.29 11.24 0.93
C ASN A 56 -10.93 11.09 0.26
N ALA A 57 -10.88 11.09 -1.08
CA ALA A 57 -9.62 11.01 -1.82
C ALA A 57 -8.68 12.20 -1.52
N LYS A 58 -9.22 13.42 -1.44
CA LYS A 58 -8.47 14.60 -0.98
C LYS A 58 -7.89 14.40 0.42
N LYS A 59 -8.71 13.93 1.37
CA LYS A 59 -8.26 13.69 2.74
C LYS A 59 -7.13 12.65 2.78
N ASP A 60 -7.29 11.55 2.05
CA ASP A 60 -6.28 10.51 1.91
C ASP A 60 -4.96 11.06 1.34
N ALA A 61 -5.02 11.92 0.32
CA ALA A 61 -3.84 12.55 -0.26
C ALA A 61 -3.14 13.51 0.72
N GLU A 62 -3.92 14.28 1.50
CA GLU A 62 -3.40 15.19 2.52
C GLU A 62 -2.71 14.44 3.66
N GLU A 63 -3.30 13.35 4.14
CA GLU A 63 -2.68 12.50 5.18
C GLU A 63 -1.38 11.88 4.67
N ALA A 64 -1.38 11.33 3.45
CA ALA A 64 -0.19 10.75 2.83
C ALA A 64 0.93 11.78 2.62
N ALA A 65 0.61 12.99 2.16
CA ALA A 65 1.60 14.06 1.98
C ALA A 65 2.23 14.51 3.31
N LYS A 66 1.43 14.61 4.39
CA LYS A 66 1.94 14.92 5.74
C LYS A 66 2.84 13.81 6.28
N ALA A 67 2.47 12.55 6.07
CA ALA A 67 3.26 11.41 6.47
C ALA A 67 4.59 11.35 5.69
N ALA A 68 4.55 11.55 4.37
CA ALA A 68 5.74 11.65 3.52
C ALA A 68 6.68 12.78 3.99
N GLN A 69 6.14 13.96 4.28
CA GLN A 69 6.93 15.10 4.78
C GLN A 69 7.58 14.78 6.13
N SER A 70 6.85 14.15 7.05
CA SER A 70 7.39 13.75 8.37
C SER A 70 8.49 12.70 8.26
N ALA A 71 8.30 11.70 7.39
CA ALA A 71 9.29 10.66 7.13
C ALA A 71 10.55 11.23 6.45
N LYS A 72 10.41 12.23 5.56
CA LYS A 72 11.55 12.96 4.98
C LYS A 72 12.36 13.67 6.07
N ASP A 73 11.70 14.40 6.96
CA ASP A 73 12.40 15.15 8.01
C ASP A 73 13.11 14.21 8.99
N SER A 74 12.48 13.07 9.32
CA SER A 74 13.08 11.99 10.10
C SER A 74 14.30 11.37 9.40
N THR A 75 14.20 11.14 8.10
CA THR A 75 15.32 10.68 7.26
C THR A 75 16.49 11.66 7.38
N LEU A 76 16.28 12.96 7.12
CA LEU A 76 17.33 13.97 7.19
C LEU A 76 18.02 14.01 8.56
N ASN A 77 17.25 13.96 9.64
CA ASN A 77 17.78 13.93 11.01
C ASN A 77 18.61 12.66 11.29
N ALA A 78 18.13 11.49 10.85
CA ALA A 78 18.91 10.26 10.93
C ALA A 78 20.24 10.39 10.18
N LEU A 79 20.20 10.92 8.95
CA LEU A 79 21.39 11.09 8.12
C LEU A 79 22.40 12.10 8.69
N GLU A 80 21.96 13.14 9.39
CA GLU A 80 22.85 14.11 10.04
C GLU A 80 23.73 13.47 11.13
N LYS A 81 23.23 12.44 11.80
CA LYS A 81 23.95 11.72 12.86
C LYS A 81 25.07 10.84 12.32
N VAL A 82 24.95 10.39 11.06
CA VAL A 82 25.92 9.52 10.40
C VAL A 82 26.77 10.38 9.48
N LYS A 83 28.01 10.71 9.88
CA LYS A 83 28.96 11.50 9.07
C LYS A 83 29.46 10.74 7.83
N VAL A 84 28.59 10.10 7.05
CA VAL A 84 28.92 9.30 5.86
C VAL A 84 28.30 9.98 4.62
N PRO A 85 29.09 10.76 3.85
CA PRO A 85 28.53 11.67 2.86
C PRO A 85 27.95 11.01 1.60
N THR A 86 28.38 9.82 1.21
CA THR A 86 28.27 9.41 -0.20
C THR A 86 27.12 8.46 -0.54
N GLU A 87 26.81 7.47 0.30
CA GLU A 87 25.70 6.54 0.01
C GLU A 87 24.35 7.04 0.56
N LEU A 88 24.39 7.84 1.63
CA LEU A 88 23.21 8.44 2.27
C LEU A 88 22.59 9.59 1.48
N ASN A 89 23.35 10.23 0.59
CA ASN A 89 22.83 11.32 -0.25
C ASN A 89 21.70 10.85 -1.19
N LYS A 90 21.72 9.60 -1.65
CA LYS A 90 20.65 9.06 -2.50
C LYS A 90 19.34 8.87 -1.73
N ALA A 91 19.40 8.38 -0.49
CA ALA A 91 18.22 8.25 0.37
C ALA A 91 17.62 9.62 0.69
N LYS A 92 18.48 10.62 0.91
CA LYS A 92 18.08 12.02 1.06
C LYS A 92 17.35 12.56 -0.17
N GLU A 93 18.01 12.54 -1.33
CA GLU A 93 17.44 13.06 -2.59
C GLU A 93 16.13 12.37 -2.93
N PHE A 94 16.05 11.06 -2.71
CA PHE A 94 14.84 10.29 -2.92
C PHE A 94 13.71 10.69 -1.97
N ALA A 95 13.99 10.80 -0.67
CA ALA A 95 12.99 11.23 0.32
C ALA A 95 12.48 12.66 0.04
N GLU A 96 13.37 13.57 -0.36
CA GLU A 96 13.02 14.93 -0.75
C GLU A 96 12.14 14.97 -2.00
N ALA A 97 12.52 14.25 -3.05
CA ALA A 97 11.75 14.19 -4.29
C ALA A 97 10.37 13.54 -4.09
N ALA A 98 10.30 12.42 -3.37
CA ALA A 98 9.05 11.70 -3.14
C ALA A 98 8.09 12.49 -2.23
N ALA A 99 8.59 13.18 -1.19
CA ALA A 99 7.75 14.05 -0.37
C ALA A 99 7.24 15.28 -1.13
N ALA A 100 8.08 15.88 -1.98
CA ALA A 100 7.66 16.99 -2.85
C ALA A 100 6.58 16.53 -3.85
N GLU A 101 6.74 15.36 -4.44
CA GLU A 101 5.75 14.80 -5.35
C GLU A 101 4.45 14.41 -4.62
N ALA A 102 4.51 13.91 -3.38
CA ALA A 102 3.31 13.65 -2.58
C ALA A 102 2.52 14.94 -2.33
N LYS A 103 3.21 16.06 -2.08
CA LYS A 103 2.59 17.39 -1.98
C LYS A 103 1.94 17.84 -3.30
N ASN A 104 2.55 17.52 -4.44
CA ASN A 104 1.92 17.78 -5.74
C ASN A 104 0.64 16.97 -5.92
N GLN A 105 0.63 15.70 -5.52
CA GLN A 105 -0.56 14.84 -5.58
C GLN A 105 -1.66 15.31 -4.62
N GLU A 106 -1.33 15.80 -3.42
CA GLU A 106 -2.29 16.49 -2.54
C GLU A 106 -2.95 17.68 -3.25
N ASN A 107 -2.16 18.55 -3.89
CA ASN A 107 -2.70 19.72 -4.60
C ASN A 107 -3.62 19.31 -5.76
N LEU A 108 -3.29 18.24 -6.49
CA LEU A 108 -4.16 17.69 -7.55
C LEU A 108 -5.47 17.17 -6.98
N ALA A 109 -5.44 16.43 -5.87
CA ALA A 109 -6.64 15.93 -5.22
C ALA A 109 -7.53 17.08 -4.68
N ILE A 110 -6.92 18.14 -4.13
CA ILE A 110 -7.64 19.35 -3.70
C ILE A 110 -8.32 20.03 -4.89
N ALA A 111 -7.61 20.21 -6.01
CA ALA A 111 -8.16 20.86 -7.20
C ALA A 111 -9.32 20.06 -7.80
N ALA A 112 -9.16 18.74 -7.90
CA ALA A 112 -10.19 17.83 -8.42
C ALA A 112 -11.41 17.77 -7.51
N GLU A 113 -11.22 17.75 -6.18
CA GLU A 113 -12.32 17.83 -5.21
C GLU A 113 -13.09 19.14 -5.34
N LYS A 114 -12.39 20.27 -5.44
CA LYS A 114 -13.02 21.57 -5.65
C LYS A 114 -13.85 21.62 -6.94
N ALA A 115 -13.29 21.12 -8.05
CA ALA A 115 -14.01 21.02 -9.32
C ALA A 115 -15.25 20.12 -9.21
N ALA A 116 -15.15 18.99 -8.50
CA ALA A 116 -16.28 18.10 -8.23
C ALA A 116 -17.38 18.79 -7.39
N GLN A 117 -17.03 19.63 -6.42
CA GLN A 117 -18.01 20.36 -5.61
C GLN A 117 -18.79 21.39 -6.44
N GLU A 118 -18.11 22.09 -7.35
CA GLU A 118 -18.66 23.20 -8.16
C GLU A 118 -19.61 22.73 -9.29
N MET A 119 -19.67 21.44 -9.61
CA MET A 119 -20.53 20.89 -10.67
C MET A 119 -22.02 20.77 -10.27
N GLU A 120 -22.92 21.21 -11.17
CA GLU A 120 -24.37 21.31 -10.98
C GLU A 120 -25.19 20.16 -11.63
N VAL A 121 -26.53 20.25 -11.54
CA VAL A 121 -27.44 19.12 -11.34
C VAL A 121 -27.75 18.22 -12.54
N ASN A 122 -27.45 18.50 -13.82
CA ASN A 122 -27.83 17.55 -14.89
C ASN A 122 -26.86 17.20 -16.04
N GLU A 123 -25.96 18.08 -16.52
CA GLU A 123 -25.05 17.71 -17.63
C GLU A 123 -23.64 17.26 -17.19
N ASP A 124 -23.30 17.46 -15.91
CA ASP A 124 -21.93 17.26 -15.40
C ASP A 124 -21.62 15.88 -14.80
N LEU A 125 -22.48 14.86 -14.93
CA LEU A 125 -22.23 13.59 -14.23
C LEU A 125 -20.96 12.87 -14.72
N GLN A 126 -20.69 12.88 -16.03
CA GLN A 126 -19.46 12.28 -16.58
C GLN A 126 -18.21 13.11 -16.23
N ASN A 127 -18.33 14.43 -16.24
CA ASN A 127 -17.27 15.33 -15.81
C ASN A 127 -16.96 15.13 -14.31
N LEU A 128 -18.00 14.98 -13.48
CA LEU A 128 -17.88 14.71 -12.05
C LEU A 128 -17.17 13.38 -11.80
N LYS A 129 -17.53 12.31 -12.53
CA LYS A 129 -16.81 11.03 -12.45
C LYS A 129 -15.34 11.16 -12.82
N THR A 130 -15.04 11.97 -13.84
CA THR A 130 -13.66 12.24 -14.28
C THR A 130 -12.85 12.97 -13.22
N GLU A 131 -13.43 14.01 -12.59
CA GLU A 131 -12.75 14.72 -11.49
C GLU A 131 -12.58 13.82 -10.24
N VAL A 132 -13.58 13.01 -9.91
CA VAL A 132 -13.47 12.02 -8.83
C VAL A 132 -12.35 11.01 -9.11
N GLU A 133 -12.25 10.51 -10.35
CA GLU A 133 -11.19 9.58 -10.74
C GLU A 133 -9.80 10.23 -10.63
N LYS A 134 -9.66 11.52 -11.00
CA LYS A 134 -8.42 12.27 -10.81
C LYS A 134 -8.05 12.38 -9.32
N ALA A 135 -9.02 12.71 -8.47
CA ALA A 135 -8.78 12.77 -7.02
C ALA A 135 -8.35 11.41 -6.46
N GLU A 136 -9.01 10.32 -6.85
CA GLU A 136 -8.66 8.96 -6.42
C GLU A 136 -7.28 8.52 -6.92
N LYS A 137 -6.92 8.83 -8.17
CA LYS A 137 -5.59 8.55 -8.72
C LYS A 137 -4.50 9.32 -7.97
N ALA A 138 -4.73 10.61 -7.73
CA ALA A 138 -3.81 11.44 -6.95
C ALA A 138 -3.63 10.90 -5.52
N ALA A 139 -4.71 10.50 -4.85
CA ALA A 139 -4.66 9.90 -3.52
C ALA A 139 -3.88 8.58 -3.49
N LYS A 140 -4.10 7.69 -4.47
CA LYS A 140 -3.35 6.43 -4.60
C LYS A 140 -1.87 6.69 -4.80
N LYS A 141 -1.52 7.64 -5.68
CA LYS A 141 -0.13 8.00 -5.94
C LYS A 141 0.53 8.65 -4.71
N ALA A 142 -0.18 9.50 -3.98
CA ALA A 142 0.30 10.08 -2.72
C ALA A 142 0.63 8.98 -1.69
N LYS A 143 -0.22 7.95 -1.53
CA LYS A 143 0.04 6.82 -0.63
C LYS A 143 1.26 5.99 -1.04
N GLN A 144 1.48 5.79 -2.34
CA GLN A 144 2.68 5.11 -2.83
C GLN A 144 3.95 5.92 -2.49
N LEU A 145 3.90 7.23 -2.67
CA LEU A 145 5.01 8.13 -2.34
C LEU A 145 5.26 8.19 -0.83
N GLU A 146 4.22 8.15 0.00
CA GLU A 146 4.36 8.01 1.45
C GLU A 146 5.16 6.74 1.81
N ILE A 147 4.75 5.58 1.29
CA ILE A 147 5.41 4.29 1.55
C ILE A 147 6.90 4.37 1.15
N LYS A 148 7.18 4.97 0.00
CA LYS A 148 8.55 5.18 -0.48
C LYS A 148 9.39 5.99 0.49
N VAL A 149 8.89 7.13 0.97
CA VAL A 149 9.65 7.95 1.92
C VAL A 149 9.83 7.21 3.24
N GLN A 150 8.84 6.44 3.71
CA GLN A 150 8.99 5.61 4.91
C GLN A 150 10.06 4.53 4.74
N ILE A 151 10.19 3.92 3.57
CA ILE A 151 11.24 2.94 3.31
C ILE A 151 12.63 3.62 3.33
N ALA A 152 12.76 4.81 2.75
CA ALA A 152 13.98 5.61 2.83
C ALA A 152 14.33 5.98 4.29
N GLU A 153 13.32 6.31 5.10
CA GLU A 153 13.48 6.57 6.53
C GLU A 153 14.01 5.33 7.28
N GLN A 154 13.45 4.15 7.02
CA GLN A 154 13.91 2.91 7.64
C GLN A 154 15.35 2.57 7.21
N ALA A 155 15.69 2.76 5.94
CA ALA A 155 17.06 2.59 5.46
C ALA A 155 18.03 3.54 6.15
N ALA A 156 17.66 4.82 6.31
CA ALA A 156 18.47 5.79 7.04
C ALA A 156 18.67 5.40 8.51
N LYS A 157 17.60 5.00 9.22
CA LYS A 157 17.68 4.53 10.61
C LYS A 157 18.56 3.29 10.76
N ALA A 158 18.47 2.35 9.82
CA ALA A 158 19.31 1.14 9.85
C ALA A 158 20.80 1.47 9.64
N GLN A 159 21.12 2.46 8.80
CA GLN A 159 22.49 2.94 8.62
C GLN A 159 23.04 3.66 9.87
N VAL A 160 22.20 4.43 10.58
CA VAL A 160 22.55 4.99 11.90
C VAL A 160 22.90 3.85 12.87
N ALA A 161 22.01 2.87 13.01
CA ALA A 161 22.20 1.75 13.92
C ALA A 161 23.46 0.94 13.59
N LYS A 162 23.75 0.70 12.31
CA LYS A 162 25.01 0.09 11.86
C LYS A 162 26.22 0.86 12.36
N THR A 163 26.22 2.17 12.16
CA THR A 163 27.36 3.03 12.54
C THR A 163 27.56 3.09 14.05
N GLU A 164 26.47 3.17 14.82
CA GLU A 164 26.52 3.14 16.29
C GLU A 164 27.06 1.80 16.81
N ALA A 165 26.62 0.68 16.22
CA ALA A 165 27.10 -0.65 16.60
C ALA A 165 28.57 -0.89 16.22
N GLU A 166 29.01 -0.44 15.04
CA GLU A 166 30.42 -0.48 14.63
C GLU A 166 31.30 0.35 15.58
N LYS A 167 30.82 1.51 16.02
CA LYS A 167 31.51 2.33 17.01
C LYS A 167 31.61 1.62 18.36
N ALA A 168 30.52 1.04 18.84
CA ALA A 168 30.50 0.29 20.10
C ALA A 168 31.47 -0.91 20.08
N GLN A 169 31.52 -1.65 18.96
CA GLN A 169 32.47 -2.74 18.76
C GLN A 169 33.92 -2.24 18.82
N LYS A 170 34.22 -1.10 18.19
CA LYS A 170 35.56 -0.51 18.20
C LYS A 170 35.98 -0.08 19.61
N ASP A 171 35.05 0.54 20.36
CA ASP A 171 35.28 0.96 21.74
C ASP A 171 35.48 -0.25 22.67
N ALA A 172 34.70 -1.33 22.51
CA ALA A 172 34.85 -2.57 23.27
C ALA A 172 36.19 -3.26 22.97
N THR A 173 36.61 -3.30 21.70
CA THR A 173 37.93 -3.83 21.30
C THR A 173 39.07 -3.04 21.96
N ALA A 174 38.99 -1.71 21.96
CA ALA A 174 39.97 -0.86 22.60
C ALA A 174 40.01 -1.06 24.13
N ALA A 175 38.85 -1.18 24.78
CA ALA A 175 38.76 -1.46 26.21
C ALA A 175 39.40 -2.79 26.59
N LYS A 176 39.19 -3.85 25.78
CA LYS A 176 39.84 -5.16 25.96
C LYS A 176 41.36 -5.06 25.85
N GLU A 177 41.89 -4.33 24.87
CA GLU A 177 43.33 -4.11 24.75
C GLU A 177 43.92 -3.37 25.96
N VAL A 178 43.21 -2.38 26.50
CA VAL A 178 43.62 -1.67 27.72
C VAL A 178 43.64 -2.64 28.91
N ALA A 179 42.59 -3.44 29.09
CA ALA A 179 42.51 -4.43 30.17
C ALA A 179 43.65 -5.47 30.10
N ILE A 180 44.01 -5.94 28.90
CA ILE A 180 45.15 -6.85 28.69
C ILE A 180 46.46 -6.18 29.12
N LYS A 181 46.72 -4.95 28.63
CA LYS A 181 47.93 -4.19 28.97
C LYS A 181 48.06 -3.90 30.47
N GLU A 182 46.96 -3.68 31.17
CA GLU A 182 46.96 -3.48 32.62
C GLU A 182 47.15 -4.79 33.39
N THR A 183 46.60 -5.90 32.90
CA THR A 183 46.80 -7.23 33.48
C THR A 183 48.26 -7.66 33.45
N ASP A 184 48.93 -7.43 32.32
CA ASP A 184 50.37 -7.70 32.17
C ASP A 184 51.23 -6.91 33.17
N LYS A 185 50.74 -5.74 33.63
CA LYS A 185 51.43 -4.90 34.63
C LYS A 185 51.14 -5.32 36.07
N LEU A 186 49.90 -5.66 36.40
CA LEU A 186 49.43 -5.84 37.78
C LEU A 186 49.43 -7.31 38.25
N ASN A 187 49.47 -8.29 37.33
CA ASN A 187 49.44 -9.74 37.60
C ASN A 187 48.50 -10.14 38.77
N SER A 188 47.28 -9.62 38.72
CA SER A 188 46.28 -9.70 39.79
C SER A 188 45.03 -10.41 39.29
N GLN A 189 44.38 -11.19 40.15
CA GLN A 189 43.12 -11.88 39.85
C GLN A 189 42.00 -10.90 39.42
N ASN A 190 42.01 -9.67 39.92
CA ASN A 190 41.05 -8.65 39.51
C ASN A 190 41.30 -8.16 38.08
N ALA A 191 42.57 -8.05 37.69
CA ALA A 191 42.93 -7.66 36.33
C ALA A 191 42.54 -8.77 35.33
N THR A 192 42.76 -10.05 35.68
CA THR A 192 42.29 -11.20 34.88
C THR A 192 40.78 -11.20 34.68
N LYS A 193 39.99 -10.90 35.74
CA LYS A 193 38.53 -10.78 35.63
C LYS A 193 38.10 -9.66 34.68
N ALA A 194 38.78 -8.51 34.73
CA ALA A 194 38.50 -7.40 33.83
C ALA A 194 38.73 -7.78 32.35
N VAL A 195 39.78 -8.55 32.05
CA VAL A 195 40.01 -9.08 30.70
C VAL A 195 38.92 -10.03 30.26
N THR A 196 38.44 -10.93 31.13
CA THR A 196 37.33 -11.83 30.82
C THR A 196 36.07 -11.05 30.47
N THR A 197 35.65 -10.10 31.32
CA THR A 197 34.46 -9.28 31.07
C THR A 197 34.59 -8.44 29.80
N ALA A 198 35.76 -7.84 29.55
CA ALA A 198 35.99 -7.07 28.32
C ALA A 198 35.98 -7.95 27.06
N THR A 199 36.40 -9.22 27.18
CA THR A 199 36.32 -10.20 26.09
C THR A 199 34.88 -10.60 25.78
N GLU A 200 34.08 -10.85 26.81
CA GLU A 200 32.64 -11.16 26.65
C GLU A 200 31.90 -9.99 25.99
N GLN A 201 32.16 -8.76 26.44
CA GLN A 201 31.55 -7.55 25.89
C GLN A 201 31.98 -7.27 24.43
N GLU A 202 33.23 -7.55 24.06
CA GLU A 202 33.68 -7.44 22.66
C GLU A 202 32.98 -8.45 21.74
N GLU A 203 32.81 -9.69 22.19
CA GLU A 203 32.08 -10.71 21.42
C GLU A 203 30.58 -10.39 21.30
N GLU A 204 29.96 -9.80 22.33
CA GLU A 204 28.57 -9.32 22.28
C GLU A 204 28.40 -8.18 21.26
N THR A 205 29.18 -7.11 21.41
CA THR A 205 29.12 -5.94 20.51
C THR A 205 29.46 -6.28 19.05
N LYS A 206 30.32 -7.27 18.82
CA LYS A 206 30.61 -7.81 17.48
C LYS A 206 29.41 -8.50 16.83
N LYS A 207 28.61 -9.25 17.61
CA LYS A 207 27.36 -9.86 17.11
C LYS A 207 26.30 -8.80 16.80
N GLU A 208 26.21 -7.77 17.64
CA GLU A 208 25.32 -6.63 17.42
C GLU A 208 25.70 -5.86 16.16
N ALA A 209 26.98 -5.52 15.98
CA ALA A 209 27.48 -4.83 14.79
C ALA A 209 27.20 -5.63 13.50
N LYS A 210 27.41 -6.95 13.54
CA LYS A 210 27.07 -7.83 12.41
C LYS A 210 25.57 -7.78 12.08
N THR A 211 24.73 -7.90 13.10
CA THR A 211 23.26 -7.89 12.94
C THR A 211 22.78 -6.54 12.40
N ALA A 212 23.32 -5.43 12.92
CA ALA A 212 23.00 -4.09 12.46
C ALA A 212 23.42 -3.87 10.99
N SER A 213 24.60 -4.37 10.59
CA SER A 213 25.03 -4.31 9.19
C SER A 213 24.10 -5.10 8.27
N GLU A 214 23.74 -6.33 8.62
CA GLU A 214 22.82 -7.15 7.82
C GLU A 214 21.45 -6.49 7.68
N ASN A 215 20.94 -5.84 8.73
CA ASN A 215 19.68 -5.11 8.69
C ASN A 215 19.76 -3.86 7.81
N ALA A 216 20.87 -3.12 7.88
CA ALA A 216 21.11 -1.96 7.02
C ALA A 216 21.15 -2.34 5.54
N ASP A 217 21.83 -3.44 5.20
CA ASP A 217 21.91 -3.93 3.83
C ASP A 217 20.54 -4.40 3.31
N LYS A 218 19.74 -5.08 4.15
CA LYS A 218 18.37 -5.48 3.81
C LYS A 218 17.46 -4.27 3.58
N ALA A 219 17.54 -3.26 4.45
CA ALA A 219 16.73 -2.05 4.32
C ALA A 219 17.10 -1.27 3.04
N ALA A 220 18.39 -1.17 2.70
CA ALA A 220 18.84 -0.56 1.47
C ALA A 220 18.34 -1.30 0.22
N LYS A 221 18.38 -2.64 0.21
CA LYS A 221 17.83 -3.45 -0.88
C LYS A 221 16.32 -3.30 -1.02
N GLY A 222 15.58 -3.34 0.09
CA GLY A 222 14.14 -3.13 0.10
C GLY A 222 13.75 -1.75 -0.46
N ALA A 223 14.53 -0.72 -0.15
CA ALA A 223 14.37 0.61 -0.74
C ALA A 223 14.57 0.62 -2.26
N GLN A 224 15.61 -0.06 -2.76
CA GLN A 224 15.88 -0.13 -4.19
C GLN A 224 14.79 -0.89 -4.96
N GLU A 225 14.33 -2.03 -4.43
CA GLU A 225 13.27 -2.83 -5.06
C GLU A 225 11.96 -2.06 -5.20
N GLU A 226 11.57 -1.28 -4.19
CA GLU A 226 10.33 -0.49 -4.26
C GLU A 226 10.41 0.64 -5.30
N VAL A 227 11.60 1.23 -5.49
CA VAL A 227 11.84 2.20 -6.58
C VAL A 227 11.70 1.53 -7.95
N GLU A 228 12.21 0.31 -8.12
CA GLU A 228 12.18 -0.40 -9.40
C GLU A 228 10.77 -0.91 -9.80
N LYS A 229 9.92 -1.28 -8.83
CA LYS A 229 8.54 -1.71 -9.11
C LYS A 229 7.72 -0.60 -9.79
N GLU A 230 7.89 0.64 -9.35
CA GLU A 230 7.09 1.76 -9.88
C GLU A 230 7.49 2.17 -11.31
N ILE A 231 8.77 2.03 -11.68
CA ILE A 231 9.18 2.22 -13.09
C ILE A 231 8.39 1.25 -14.00
N LYS A 232 8.10 0.03 -13.52
CA LYS A 232 7.33 -0.96 -14.28
C LYS A 232 5.83 -0.65 -14.29
N ASP A 233 5.27 -0.12 -13.20
CA ASP A 233 3.84 0.17 -13.12
C ASP A 233 3.47 1.49 -13.83
N GLU A 234 4.28 2.54 -13.72
CA GLU A 234 4.10 3.78 -14.50
C GLU A 234 4.28 3.56 -16.01
N SER A 235 5.09 2.58 -16.42
CA SER A 235 5.25 2.20 -17.83
C SER A 235 4.02 1.48 -18.39
N LYS A 236 3.22 0.83 -17.53
CA LYS A 236 1.99 0.12 -17.93
C LYS A 236 0.78 1.04 -17.98
N GLU A 237 0.72 2.07 -17.14
CA GLU A 237 -0.40 3.03 -17.12
C GLU A 237 -0.37 4.00 -18.32
N LYS A 238 0.75 4.06 -19.07
CA LYS A 238 0.92 4.88 -20.29
C LYS A 238 0.63 4.14 -21.61
N LEU A 239 0.13 2.90 -21.56
CA LEU A 239 -0.24 2.05 -22.71
C LEU A 239 -1.76 1.79 -22.71
#